data_AF-A0A1E5AE27-F1
#
_entry.id   AF-A0A1E5AE27-F1
#
_cell.length_a   1.000
_cell.length_b   1.000
_cell.length_c   1.000
_cell.angle_alpha   90.00
_cell.angle_beta   90.00
_cell.angle_gamma   90.00
#
_symmetry.space_group_name_H-M   'P 1'
#
loop_
_entity.id
_entity.type
_entity.pdbx_description
1 polymer ?
#
loop_
_entity_poly.entity_id
_entity_poly.type
_entity_poly.pdbx_seq_one_letter_code
_entity_poly.pdbx_strand_id
1 'polypeptide(L)'
;MTFGNLCAGSLELASKVLQRAGFTEYLDSIPRSSLFTCTPDEFEAVASSEESQAVGPDLVVKAVLRLGEEGFDATEEIAWLAER
;
A
#
# COMPACT_ATOMS: atom_id res chain seq x y z
N MET A 1 -13.28 -1.80 -0.48
CA MET A 1 -13.07 -2.76 0.63
C MET A 1 -12.18 -2.10 1.67
N THR A 2 -12.51 -2.15 2.97
CA THR A 2 -11.73 -1.49 4.03
C THR A 2 -10.87 -2.49 4.79
N PHE A 3 -9.63 -2.14 5.13
CA PHE A 3 -8.74 -2.97 5.96
C PHE A 3 -8.08 -2.16 7.07
N GLY A 4 -7.78 -2.82 8.19
CA GLY A 4 -7.05 -2.23 9.30
C GLY A 4 -5.56 -2.20 9.00
N ASN A 5 -4.92 -1.05 9.12
CA ASN A 5 -3.49 -0.91 8.86
C ASN A 5 -2.63 -1.27 10.08
N LEU A 6 -3.25 -1.51 11.24
CA LEU A 6 -2.63 -1.74 12.55
C LEU A 6 -1.44 -0.80 12.76
N CYS A 7 -1.68 0.37 13.37
CA CYS A 7 -0.88 1.60 13.47
C CYS A 7 0.63 1.53 13.84
N ALA A 8 1.30 0.39 13.70
CA ALA A 8 2.72 0.19 13.81
C ALA A 8 3.16 -1.04 12.99
N GLY A 9 4.26 -0.90 12.25
CA GLY A 9 4.97 -2.03 11.64
C GLY A 9 4.67 -2.24 10.15
N SER A 10 4.76 -3.49 9.69
CA SER A 10 4.76 -3.83 8.27
C SER A 10 3.44 -3.56 7.53
N LEU A 11 2.31 -3.56 8.23
CA LEU A 11 1.00 -3.28 7.64
C LEU A 11 0.79 -1.77 7.41
N GLU A 12 1.28 -0.94 8.33
CA GLU A 12 1.32 0.51 8.12
C GLU A 12 2.19 0.85 6.90
N LEU A 13 3.36 0.22 6.76
CA LEU A 13 4.23 0.43 5.60
C LEU A 13 3.58 -0.02 4.29
N ALA A 14 2.97 -1.21 4.24
CA ALA A 14 2.24 -1.67 3.06
C ALA A 14 1.10 -0.71 2.70
N SER A 15 0.37 -0.20 3.70
CA SER A 15 -0.69 0.79 3.47
C SER A 15 -0.16 2.12 2.93
N LYS A 16 1.02 2.59 3.37
CA LYS A 16 1.67 3.80 2.83
C LYS A 16 2.09 3.63 1.37
N VAL A 17 2.68 2.48 1.04
CA VAL A 17 3.10 2.17 -0.34
C VAL A 17 1.89 2.15 -1.27
N LEU A 18 0.81 1.48 -0.86
CA LEU A 18 -0.43 1.42 -1.65
C LEU A 18 -1.13 2.77 -1.75
N GLN A 19 -1.08 3.58 -0.69
CA GLN A 19 -1.61 4.94 -0.72
C GLN A 19 -0.85 5.80 -1.73
N ARG A 20 0.48 5.77 -1.69
CA ARG A 20 1.34 6.52 -2.62
C ARG A 20 1.16 6.06 -4.07
N ALA A 21 0.92 4.77 -4.28
CA ALA A 21 0.63 4.21 -5.59
C ALA A 21 -0.83 4.41 -6.03
N GLY A 22 -1.66 5.11 -5.24
CA GLY A 22 -3.04 5.45 -5.59
C GLY A 22 -4.08 4.35 -5.38
N PHE A 23 -3.70 3.20 -4.82
CA PHE A 23 -4.58 2.06 -4.59
C PHE A 23 -5.46 2.20 -3.35
N THR A 24 -5.04 3.02 -2.38
CA THR A 24 -5.74 3.13 -1.11
C THR A 24 -5.76 4.56 -0.56
N GLU A 25 -6.80 4.90 0.20
CA GLU A 25 -6.89 6.13 0.96
C GLU A 25 -7.08 5.83 2.45
N TYR A 26 -6.50 6.65 3.32
CA TYR A 26 -6.81 6.57 4.75
C TYR A 26 -8.20 7.12 5.02
N LEU A 27 -8.97 6.39 5.83
CA LEU A 27 -10.32 6.80 6.21
C LEU A 27 -10.34 7.96 7.22
N ASP A 28 -9.25 8.11 7.98
CA ASP A 28 -9.12 9.11 9.03
C ASP A 28 -7.73 9.76 8.96
N SER A 29 -7.57 10.91 9.64
CA SER A 29 -6.28 11.57 9.82
C SER A 29 -5.24 10.71 10.56
N ILE A 30 -5.69 9.62 11.19
CA ILE A 30 -4.82 8.62 11.81
C ILE A 30 -4.84 7.39 10.88
N PRO A 31 -3.69 6.91 10.39
CA PRO A 31 -3.60 5.86 9.36
C PRO A 31 -3.89 4.46 9.92
N ARG A 32 -5.01 4.30 10.62
CA ARG A 32 -5.43 3.05 11.30
C ARG A 32 -6.22 2.14 10.37
N SER A 33 -6.81 2.72 9.33
CA SER A 33 -7.67 2.01 8.40
C SER A 33 -7.55 2.64 7.03
N SER A 34 -7.43 1.80 6.01
CA SER A 34 -7.43 2.22 4.62
C SER A 34 -8.62 1.63 3.87
N LEU A 35 -9.04 2.34 2.84
CA LEU A 35 -10.02 1.92 1.86
C LEU A 35 -9.32 1.74 0.52
N PHE A 36 -9.54 0.62 -0.16
CA PHE A 36 -9.19 0.51 -1.57
C PHE A 36 -10.05 1.46 -2.41
N THR A 37 -9.40 2.33 -3.17
CA THR A 37 -10.03 3.33 -4.04
C THR A 37 -10.48 2.76 -5.37
N CYS A 38 -9.99 1.57 -5.73
CA CYS A 38 -10.31 0.89 -6.97
C CYS A 38 -10.95 -0.48 -6.74
N THR A 39 -11.73 -0.90 -7.73
CA THR A 39 -12.23 -2.27 -7.87
C THR A 39 -11.17 -3.18 -8.54
N PRO A 40 -11.30 -4.51 -8.46
CA PRO A 40 -10.35 -5.43 -9.11
C PRO A 40 -10.19 -5.19 -10.62
N ASP A 41 -11.27 -4.81 -11.29
CA ASP A 41 -11.34 -4.47 -12.71
C ASP A 41 -10.63 -3.14 -13.06
N GLU A 42 -10.46 -2.25 -12.08
CA GLU A 42 -9.74 -0.98 -12.21
C GLU A 42 -8.27 -1.09 -11.77
N PHE A 43 -7.86 -2.24 -11.23
CA PHE A 43 -6.52 -2.44 -10.68
C PHE A 43 -5.41 -2.18 -11.71
N GLU A 44 -5.59 -2.67 -12.94
CA GLU A 44 -4.59 -2.51 -14.01
C GLU A 44 -4.46 -1.05 -14.46
N ALA A 45 -5.55 -0.28 -14.40
CA ALA A 45 -5.53 1.15 -14.69
C ALA A 45 -4.75 1.92 -13.61
N VAL A 46 -4.98 1.62 -12.33
CA VAL A 46 -4.20 2.22 -11.22
C VAL A 46 -2.73 1.79 -11.28
N ALA A 47 -2.45 0.51 -11.57
CA ALA A 47 -1.08 0.01 -11.71
C ALA A 47 -0.30 0.72 -12.82
N SER A 48 -1.00 1.14 -13.88
CA SER A 48 -0.44 1.88 -15.02
C SER A 48 -0.38 3.40 -14.81
N SER A 49 -0.90 3.91 -13.69
CA SER A 49 -0.82 5.34 -13.36
C SER A 49 0.63 5.79 -13.17
N GLU A 50 0.89 7.08 -13.43
CA GLU A 50 2.21 7.68 -13.21
C GLU A 50 2.64 7.54 -11.74
N GLU A 51 1.70 7.67 -10.81
CA GLU A 51 1.93 7.53 -9.37
C GLU A 51 2.37 6.11 -9.00
N SER A 52 1.66 5.09 -9.50
CA SER A 52 2.02 3.68 -9.28
C SER A 52 3.35 3.31 -9.93
N GLN A 53 3.61 3.79 -11.16
CA GLN A 53 4.88 3.54 -11.85
C GLN A 53 6.06 4.22 -11.16
N ALA A 54 5.86 5.39 -10.55
CA ALA A 54 6.88 6.09 -9.76
C ALA A 54 7.23 5.34 -8.46
N VAL A 55 6.26 4.68 -7.83
CA VAL A 55 6.50 3.79 -6.68
C VAL A 55 7.21 2.51 -7.12
N GLY A 56 6.88 1.99 -8.29
CA GLY A 56 7.49 0.80 -8.88
C GLY A 56 6.61 -0.45 -8.74
N PRO A 57 6.39 -1.21 -9.83
CA PRO A 57 5.42 -2.30 -9.86
C PRO A 57 5.75 -3.45 -8.90
N ASP A 58 7.03 -3.79 -8.74
CA ASP A 58 7.47 -4.83 -7.78
C ASP A 58 7.10 -4.51 -6.33
N LEU A 59 7.08 -3.22 -5.98
CA LEU A 59 6.79 -2.75 -4.63
C LEU A 59 5.30 -2.76 -4.33
N VAL A 60 4.48 -2.38 -5.32
CA VAL A 60 3.02 -2.52 -5.26
C VAL A 60 2.65 -4.00 -5.04
N VAL A 61 3.24 -4.91 -5.83
CA VAL A 61 3.00 -6.35 -5.69
C VAL A 61 3.41 -6.84 -4.29
N LYS A 62 4.59 -6.47 -3.80
CA LYS A 62 5.03 -6.81 -2.45
C LYS A 62 4.08 -6.29 -1.37
N ALA A 63 3.57 -5.07 -1.49
CA ALA A 63 2.64 -4.49 -0.54
C ALA A 63 1.27 -5.21 -0.55
N VAL A 64 0.75 -5.56 -1.72
CA VAL A 64 -0.49 -6.34 -1.86
C VAL A 64 -0.32 -7.74 -1.24
N LEU A 65 0.78 -8.44 -1.56
CA LEU A 65 1.07 -9.74 -0.96
C LEU A 65 1.21 -9.64 0.56
N ARG A 66 1.87 -8.58 1.06
CA ARG A 66 2.03 -8.34 2.50
C ARG A 66 0.70 -8.18 3.24
N LEU A 67 -0.26 -7.47 2.64
CA LEU A 67 -1.63 -7.37 3.17
C LEU A 67 -2.36 -8.72 3.18
N GLY A 68 -2.06 -9.60 2.22
CA GLY A 68 -2.61 -10.95 2.15
C GLY A 68 -1.98 -11.95 3.12
N GLU A 69 -0.72 -11.73 3.54
CA GLU A 69 0.06 -12.73 4.28
C GLU A 69 0.20 -12.47 5.80
N GLU A 70 -0.08 -11.27 6.33
CA GLU A 70 0.02 -10.90 7.77
C GLU A 70 1.31 -11.31 8.55
N GLY A 71 2.38 -11.87 7.95
CA GLY A 71 3.54 -12.36 8.73
C GLY A 71 4.95 -12.45 8.12
N PHE A 72 5.47 -11.45 7.40
CA PHE A 72 6.90 -11.39 7.05
C PHE A 72 7.58 -10.02 7.25
N ASP A 73 8.65 -10.01 8.03
CA ASP A 73 9.41 -8.82 8.47
C ASP A 73 9.74 -7.83 7.35
N ALA A 74 9.59 -6.54 7.64
CA ALA A 74 9.92 -5.45 6.73
C ALA A 74 11.45 -5.34 6.57
N THR A 75 11.93 -5.31 5.33
CA THR A 75 13.29 -4.88 5.01
C THR A 75 13.37 -3.35 4.99
N GLU A 76 14.52 -2.79 5.40
CA GLU A 76 14.80 -1.34 5.45
C GLU A 76 14.52 -0.61 4.13
N GLU A 77 14.56 -1.31 2.99
CA GLU A 77 14.23 -0.77 1.67
C GLU A 77 12.80 -0.23 1.58
N ILE A 78 11.79 -0.92 2.14
CA ILE A 78 10.39 -0.46 2.06
C ILE A 78 10.20 0.79 2.93
N ALA A 79 10.83 0.84 4.10
CA ALA A 79 10.79 2.01 4.98
C ALA A 79 11.46 3.22 4.33
N TRP A 80 12.65 3.04 3.75
CA TRP A 80 13.38 4.10 3.06
C TRP A 80 12.61 4.66 1.85
N LEU A 81 11.95 3.79 1.08
CA LEU A 81 11.14 4.19 -0.08
C LEU A 81 9.84 4.90 0.32
N ALA A 82 9.24 4.55 1.45
CA ALA A 82 8.05 5.20 2.00
C ALA A 82 8.31 6.59 2.61
N GLU A 83 9.57 6.97 2.81
CA GLU A 83 9.98 8.29 3.30
C GLU A 83 10.48 9.24 2.19
N ARG A 84 10.49 8.79 0.92
CA ARG A 84 10.89 9.60 -0.24
C ARG A 84 9.75 10.12 -1.08
#